data_AF-A0A1F8MGG1-F1
#
_entry.id   AF-A0A1F8MGG1-F1
#
_cell.length_a   1.000
_cell.length_b   1.000
_cell.length_c   1.000
_cell.angle_alpha   90.00
_cell.angle_beta   90.00
_cell.angle_gamma   90.00
#
_symmetry.space_group_name_H-M   'P 1'
#
loop_
_entity.id
_entity.type
_entity.pdbx_description
1 polymer ?
#
loop_
_entity_poly.entity_id
_entity_poly.type
_entity_poly.pdbx_seq_one_letter_code
_entity_poly.pdbx_strand_id
1 'polypeptide(L)'
;MISLLVLSAVMAACVDEVTSILFMTALVFELCERYKVDPVNYVISVVLATNIGSSWTVLGNPIGILLALRAGLSFEDFMRWSFPVSLIGLICVMVIILVWQRGDLKALRTRINAQMESGIANLDEWAEVKDRAFFKWGIVLFLGVVVFLALHYRLELLFGLERDTLLVAISITGAGIAMFWKRDKAEEYLERGVSRGTLVFFMFLFSVAGSLAYTGVTGKIAGVATGLTASPVLLHYNYSLGGCLRLSGAG
;
A
#
# COMPACT_ATOMS: atom_id res chain seq x y z
N MET A 1 -12.10 -14.62 -7.32
CA MET A 1 -11.28 -13.59 -7.99
C MET A 1 -11.51 -12.21 -7.38
N ILE A 2 -12.70 -11.62 -7.46
CA ILE A 2 -12.96 -10.29 -6.87
C ILE A 2 -12.54 -10.24 -5.39
N SER A 3 -12.93 -11.23 -4.58
CA SER A 3 -12.50 -11.36 -3.18
C SER A 3 -10.98 -11.36 -3.02
N LEU A 4 -10.27 -12.08 -3.88
CA LEU A 4 -8.81 -12.17 -3.88
C LEU A 4 -8.18 -10.81 -4.18
N LEU A 5 -8.67 -10.08 -5.20
CA LEU A 5 -8.14 -8.77 -5.57
C LEU A 5 -8.41 -7.71 -4.51
N VAL A 6 -9.61 -7.71 -3.92
CA VAL A 6 -9.95 -6.80 -2.82
C VAL A 6 -9.10 -7.11 -1.59
N LEU A 7 -8.95 -8.39 -1.23
CA LEU A 7 -8.09 -8.79 -0.13
C LEU A 7 -6.63 -8.38 -0.36
N SER A 8 -6.11 -8.60 -1.58
CA SER A 8 -4.77 -8.16 -1.98
C SER A 8 -4.59 -6.65 -1.82
N ALA A 9 -5.54 -5.86 -2.32
CA ALA A 9 -5.45 -4.40 -2.24
C ALA A 9 -5.51 -3.90 -0.79
N VAL A 10 -6.42 -4.48 0.03
CA VAL A 10 -6.55 -4.13 1.45
C VAL A 10 -5.29 -4.54 2.24
N MET A 11 -4.75 -5.74 2.00
CA MET A 11 -3.50 -6.16 2.64
C MET A 11 -2.34 -5.23 2.31
N ALA A 12 -2.18 -4.85 1.03
CA ALA A 12 -1.14 -3.93 0.61
C ALA A 12 -1.30 -2.53 1.21
N ALA A 13 -2.52 -2.02 1.33
CA ALA A 13 -2.82 -0.75 1.98
C ALA A 13 -2.47 -0.72 3.49
N CYS A 14 -2.40 -1.89 4.11
CA CYS A 14 -2.30 -2.06 5.55
C CYS A 14 -0.88 -2.50 6.01
N VAL A 15 -0.23 -3.40 5.28
CA VAL A 15 0.99 -4.08 5.74
C VAL A 15 2.26 -3.57 5.03
N ASP A 16 2.19 -3.47 3.70
CA ASP A 16 3.22 -3.01 2.74
C ASP A 16 3.02 -3.82 1.44
N GLU A 17 3.32 -3.22 0.30
CA GLU A 17 3.21 -3.84 -1.02
C GLU A 17 4.04 -5.13 -1.17
N VAL A 18 5.33 -5.11 -0.80
CA VAL A 18 6.25 -6.24 -1.06
C VAL A 18 5.82 -7.45 -0.23
N THR A 19 5.57 -7.21 1.06
CA THR A 19 5.11 -8.27 1.96
C THR A 19 3.78 -8.84 1.50
N SER A 20 2.84 -7.98 1.08
CA SER A 20 1.52 -8.42 0.61
C SER A 20 1.60 -9.21 -0.69
N ILE A 21 2.48 -8.83 -1.63
CA ILE A 21 2.71 -9.60 -2.87
C ILE A 21 3.18 -11.01 -2.52
N LEU A 22 4.14 -11.16 -1.61
CA LEU A 22 4.66 -12.48 -1.23
C LEU A 22 3.59 -13.37 -0.60
N PHE A 23 2.83 -12.84 0.36
CA PHE A 23 1.74 -13.59 1.00
C PHE A 23 0.62 -13.97 0.03
N MET A 24 0.16 -13.00 -0.78
CA MET A 24 -0.93 -13.26 -1.73
C MET A 24 -0.49 -14.18 -2.86
N THR A 25 0.77 -14.10 -3.30
CA THR A 25 1.33 -15.01 -4.31
C THR A 25 1.43 -16.43 -3.77
N ALA A 26 1.90 -16.62 -2.53
CA ALA A 26 1.92 -17.94 -1.89
C ALA A 26 0.50 -18.54 -1.79
N LEU A 27 -0.47 -17.73 -1.35
CA LEU A 27 -1.88 -18.12 -1.30
C LEU A 27 -2.42 -18.51 -2.69
N VAL A 28 -2.09 -17.73 -3.72
CA VAL A 28 -2.49 -18.02 -5.09
C VAL A 28 -1.89 -19.33 -5.57
N PHE A 29 -0.60 -19.58 -5.32
CA PHE A 29 0.04 -20.84 -5.72
C PHE A 29 -0.64 -22.04 -5.08
N GLU A 30 -0.94 -21.96 -3.79
CA GLU A 30 -1.59 -23.07 -3.07
C GLU A 30 -3.02 -23.33 -3.58
N LEU A 31 -3.78 -22.26 -3.87
CA LEU A 31 -5.08 -22.38 -4.52
C LEU A 31 -4.98 -22.98 -5.92
N CYS A 32 -4.03 -22.52 -6.73
CA CYS A 32 -3.84 -22.98 -8.09
C CYS A 32 -3.39 -24.44 -8.15
N GLU A 33 -2.51 -24.86 -7.24
CA GLU A 33 -2.08 -26.25 -7.09
C GLU A 33 -3.25 -27.15 -6.70
N ARG A 34 -4.06 -26.74 -5.71
CA ARG A 34 -5.26 -27.49 -5.28
C ARG A 34 -6.25 -27.71 -6.41
N TYR A 35 -6.54 -26.66 -7.19
CA TYR A 35 -7.51 -26.72 -8.28
C TYR A 35 -6.90 -27.12 -9.64
N LYS A 36 -5.59 -27.41 -9.68
CA LYS A 36 -4.83 -27.80 -10.88
C LYS A 36 -5.02 -26.82 -12.04
N VAL A 37 -4.86 -25.53 -11.77
CA VAL A 37 -4.89 -24.45 -12.76
C VAL A 37 -3.53 -23.74 -12.83
N ASP A 38 -3.23 -23.14 -13.96
CA ASP A 38 -2.00 -22.35 -14.13
C ASP A 38 -2.05 -21.08 -13.26
N PRO A 39 -1.04 -20.82 -12.40
CA PRO A 39 -1.04 -19.68 -11.49
C PRO A 39 -0.67 -18.34 -12.13
N VAL A 40 -0.05 -18.31 -13.31
CA VAL A 40 0.59 -17.11 -13.87
C VAL A 40 -0.37 -15.91 -13.92
N ASN A 41 -1.56 -16.11 -14.47
CA ASN A 41 -2.55 -15.05 -14.63
C ASN A 41 -3.13 -14.56 -13.29
N TYR A 42 -3.27 -15.45 -12.31
CA TYR A 42 -3.74 -15.11 -10.97
C TYR A 42 -2.70 -14.32 -10.19
N VAL A 43 -1.42 -14.70 -10.30
CA VAL A 43 -0.30 -13.98 -9.69
C VAL A 43 -0.20 -12.56 -10.25
N ILE A 44 -0.25 -12.39 -11.57
CA ILE A 44 -0.27 -11.06 -12.20
C ILE A 44 -1.43 -10.22 -11.66
N SER A 45 -2.61 -10.82 -11.51
CA SER A 45 -3.80 -10.12 -11.01
C SER A 45 -3.63 -9.62 -9.59
N VAL A 46 -3.09 -10.44 -8.68
CA VAL A 46 -2.84 -10.01 -7.28
C VAL A 46 -1.72 -9.00 -7.18
N VAL A 47 -0.69 -9.08 -8.03
CA VAL A 47 0.40 -8.08 -8.09
C VAL A 47 -0.15 -6.72 -8.54
N LEU A 48 -0.99 -6.68 -9.57
CA LEU A 48 -1.63 -5.44 -10.00
C LEU A 48 -2.55 -4.86 -8.90
N ALA A 49 -3.34 -5.71 -8.24
CA ALA A 49 -4.23 -5.27 -7.18
C ALA A 49 -3.48 -4.77 -5.93
N THR A 50 -2.38 -5.43 -5.54
CA THR A 50 -1.53 -5.00 -4.42
C THR A 50 -0.84 -3.67 -4.72
N ASN A 51 -0.31 -3.46 -5.92
CA ASN A 51 0.33 -2.19 -6.30
C ASN A 51 -0.66 -1.01 -6.30
N ILE A 52 -1.90 -1.22 -6.76
CA ILE A 52 -2.93 -0.18 -6.67
C ILE A 52 -3.39 0.03 -5.23
N GLY A 53 -3.58 -1.05 -4.47
CA GLY A 53 -3.98 -1.00 -3.07
C GLY A 53 -2.95 -0.33 -2.17
N SER A 54 -1.65 -0.51 -2.43
CA SER A 54 -0.57 0.13 -1.67
C SER A 54 -0.62 1.67 -1.77
N SER A 55 -1.23 2.20 -2.83
CA SER A 55 -1.41 3.64 -3.04
C SER A 55 -2.62 4.22 -2.29
N TRP A 56 -3.45 3.41 -1.64
CA TRP A 56 -4.63 3.87 -0.88
C TRP A 56 -4.27 4.67 0.37
N THR A 57 -3.13 4.34 0.97
CA THR A 57 -2.67 4.91 2.23
C THR A 57 -1.22 5.34 2.09
N VAL A 58 -0.76 6.21 2.99
CA VAL A 58 0.65 6.59 3.08
C VAL A 58 1.51 5.38 3.46
N LEU A 59 0.95 4.43 4.20
CA LEU A 59 1.66 3.28 4.77
C LEU A 59 1.89 2.14 3.78
N GLY A 60 1.05 2.05 2.74
CA GLY A 60 1.04 0.88 1.87
C GLY A 60 2.31 0.71 1.06
N ASN A 61 3.03 1.80 0.77
CA ASN A 61 4.38 1.70 0.22
C ASN A 61 5.27 2.87 0.68
N PRO A 62 6.59 2.71 0.69
CA PRO A 62 7.47 3.75 1.22
C PRO A 62 7.67 4.95 0.28
N ILE A 63 7.26 4.83 -1.00
CA ILE A 63 7.19 5.97 -1.92
C ILE A 63 6.08 6.93 -1.48
N GLY A 64 4.94 6.40 -1.02
CA GLY A 64 3.83 7.15 -0.44
C GLY A 64 4.26 7.91 0.81
N ILE A 65 5.00 7.25 1.71
CA ILE A 65 5.63 7.89 2.88
C ILE A 65 6.54 9.05 2.44
N LEU A 66 7.44 8.80 1.49
CA LEU A 66 8.34 9.84 0.97
C LEU A 66 7.58 11.04 0.40
N LEU A 67 6.53 10.78 -0.38
CA LEU A 67 5.72 11.82 -1.00
C LEU A 67 4.99 12.65 0.06
N ALA A 68 4.39 12.00 1.06
CA ALA A 68 3.73 12.68 2.16
C ALA A 68 4.71 13.58 2.94
N LEU A 69 5.89 13.07 3.29
CA LEU A 69 6.92 13.83 4.00
C LEU A 69 7.45 15.02 3.19
N ARG A 70 7.66 14.85 1.88
CA ARG A 70 8.17 15.93 1.01
C ARG A 70 7.13 16.99 0.70
N ALA A 71 5.86 16.61 0.61
CA ALA A 71 4.76 17.52 0.36
C ALA A 71 4.17 18.13 1.65
N GLY A 72 4.62 17.68 2.83
CA GLY A 72 4.06 18.09 4.13
C GLY A 72 2.57 17.72 4.28
N LEU A 73 2.16 16.61 3.67
CA LEU A 73 0.78 16.13 3.71
C LEU A 73 0.57 15.28 4.96
N SER A 74 -0.51 15.57 5.69
CA SER A 74 -0.96 14.63 6.72
C SER A 74 -1.47 13.33 6.07
N PHE A 75 -1.49 12.25 6.85
CA PHE A 75 -2.12 10.99 6.46
C PHE A 75 -3.56 11.18 5.95
N GLU A 76 -4.38 12.00 6.62
CA GLU A 76 -5.76 12.28 6.20
C GLU A 76 -5.79 12.99 4.84
N ASP A 77 -4.92 13.97 4.62
CA ASP A 77 -4.83 14.70 3.36
C ASP A 77 -4.42 13.79 2.21
N PHE A 78 -3.40 12.96 2.41
CA PHE A 78 -2.95 12.00 1.41
C PHE A 78 -4.06 11.01 1.05
N MET A 79 -4.73 10.44 2.06
CA MET A 79 -5.82 9.49 1.84
C MET A 79 -6.97 10.16 1.09
N ARG A 80 -7.34 11.38 1.44
CA ARG A 80 -8.42 12.12 0.79
C ARG A 80 -8.22 12.28 -0.73
N TRP A 81 -6.98 12.47 -1.18
CA TRP A 81 -6.67 12.64 -2.60
C TRP A 81 -6.32 11.33 -3.30
N SER A 82 -5.53 10.46 -2.66
CA SER A 82 -5.03 9.22 -3.27
C SER A 82 -6.09 8.12 -3.30
N PHE A 83 -6.83 7.95 -2.20
CA PHE A 83 -7.80 6.85 -2.06
C PHE A 83 -8.86 6.83 -3.16
N PRO A 84 -9.56 7.93 -3.49
CA PRO A 84 -10.61 7.91 -4.53
C PRO A 84 -10.05 7.54 -5.91
N VAL A 85 -8.88 8.08 -6.26
CA VAL A 85 -8.24 7.85 -7.56
C VAL A 85 -7.79 6.41 -7.69
N SER A 86 -7.11 5.88 -6.67
CA SER A 86 -6.66 4.50 -6.65
C SER A 86 -7.80 3.50 -6.52
N LEU A 87 -8.92 3.86 -5.87
CA LEU A 87 -10.13 3.02 -5.84
C LEU A 87 -10.75 2.88 -7.23
N ILE A 88 -10.85 3.98 -7.99
CA ILE A 88 -11.27 3.95 -9.39
C ILE A 88 -10.29 3.09 -10.21
N GLY A 89 -8.99 3.26 -10.00
CA GLY A 89 -7.95 2.43 -10.62
C GLY A 89 -8.14 0.92 -10.35
N LEU A 90 -8.46 0.55 -9.11
CA LEU A 90 -8.70 -0.85 -8.73
C LEU A 90 -9.93 -1.39 -9.45
N ILE A 91 -11.01 -0.62 -9.52
CA ILE A 91 -12.23 -1.02 -10.24
C ILE A 91 -11.92 -1.22 -11.73
N CYS A 92 -11.19 -0.29 -12.35
CA CYS A 92 -10.77 -0.41 -13.75
C CYS A 92 -9.94 -1.67 -14.00
N VAL A 93 -8.92 -1.92 -13.17
CA VAL A 93 -8.09 -3.13 -13.28
C VAL A 93 -8.89 -4.39 -13.03
N MET A 94 -9.83 -4.38 -12.07
CA MET A 94 -10.71 -5.51 -11.80
C MET A 94 -11.58 -5.82 -13.03
N VAL A 95 -12.16 -4.81 -13.68
CA VAL A 95 -12.92 -5.00 -14.92
C VAL A 95 -12.04 -5.55 -16.03
N ILE A 96 -10.82 -5.01 -16.21
CA ILE A 96 -9.87 -5.49 -17.23
C ILE A 96 -9.52 -6.96 -16.98
N ILE A 97 -9.15 -7.33 -15.76
CA ILE A 97 -8.83 -8.72 -15.38
C ILE A 97 -10.04 -9.64 -15.61
N LEU A 98 -11.23 -9.22 -15.20
CA LEU A 98 -12.47 -9.98 -15.40
C LEU A 98 -12.87 -10.13 -16.87
N VAL A 99 -12.36 -9.29 -17.78
CA VAL A 99 -12.56 -9.42 -19.23
C VAL A 99 -11.45 -10.26 -19.87
N TRP A 100 -10.20 -9.98 -19.51
CA TRP A 100 -9.02 -10.64 -20.05
C TRP A 100 -8.95 -12.12 -19.66
N GLN A 101 -9.26 -12.45 -18.41
CA GLN A 101 -9.11 -13.81 -17.85
C GLN A 101 -10.44 -14.58 -17.79
N ARG A 102 -11.44 -14.22 -18.61
CA ARG A 102 -12.74 -14.90 -18.64
C ARG A 102 -12.63 -16.41 -18.88
N GLY A 103 -11.67 -16.84 -19.70
CA GLY A 103 -11.40 -18.24 -19.99
C GLY A 103 -10.90 -18.98 -18.75
N ASP A 104 -9.86 -18.45 -18.11
CA ASP A 104 -9.24 -19.06 -16.93
C ASP A 104 -10.19 -19.12 -15.75
N LEU A 105 -10.99 -18.06 -15.54
CA LEU A 105 -12.00 -18.00 -14.49
C LEU A 105 -13.10 -19.03 -14.69
N LYS A 106 -13.52 -19.29 -15.93
CA LYS A 106 -14.47 -20.37 -16.23
C LYS A 106 -13.86 -21.73 -15.94
N ALA A 107 -12.61 -21.96 -16.36
CA ALA A 107 -11.90 -23.21 -16.10
C ALA A 107 -11.76 -23.46 -14.59
N LEU A 108 -11.35 -22.45 -13.82
CA LEU A 108 -11.24 -22.52 -12.36
C LEU A 108 -12.60 -22.81 -11.71
N ARG A 109 -13.68 -22.14 -12.15
CA ARG A 109 -15.03 -22.39 -11.62
C ARG A 109 -15.47 -23.84 -11.83
N THR A 110 -15.20 -24.40 -13.01
CA THR A 110 -15.52 -25.80 -13.31
C THR A 110 -14.74 -26.76 -12.40
N ARG A 111 -13.44 -26.48 -12.17
CA ARG A 111 -12.59 -27.30 -11.27
C ARG A 111 -13.04 -27.22 -9.80
N ILE A 112 -13.39 -26.02 -9.33
CA ILE A 112 -13.92 -25.82 -7.97
C ILE A 112 -15.22 -26.59 -7.78
N ASN A 113 -16.18 -26.46 -8.71
CA ASN A 113 -17.47 -27.14 -8.61
C ASN A 113 -17.30 -28.67 -8.60
N ALA A 114 -16.44 -29.20 -9.48
CA ALA A 114 -16.16 -30.64 -9.52
C ALA A 114 -15.54 -31.17 -8.20
N GLN A 115 -14.71 -30.38 -7.53
CA GLN A 115 -14.12 -30.75 -6.23
C GLN A 115 -15.08 -30.58 -5.05
N MET A 116 -16.01 -29.61 -5.12
CA MET A 116 -17.06 -29.45 -4.11
C MET A 116 -18.04 -30.62 -4.16
N GLU A 117 -18.42 -31.06 -5.35
CA GLU A 117 -19.28 -32.24 -5.54
C GLU A 117 -18.62 -33.54 -5.08
N SER A 118 -17.29 -33.64 -5.12
CA SER A 118 -16.56 -34.82 -4.64
C SER A 118 -16.36 -34.87 -3.12
N GLY A 119 -16.94 -33.94 -2.35
CA GLY A 119 -16.93 -33.99 -0.87
C GLY A 119 -15.57 -33.66 -0.22
N ILE A 120 -14.57 -33.20 -0.98
CA ILE A 120 -13.23 -32.83 -0.49
C ILE A 120 -13.21 -31.36 0.03
N ALA A 121 -14.37 -30.78 0.27
CA ALA A 121 -14.52 -29.42 0.79
C ALA A 121 -14.36 -29.35 2.32
N ASN A 122 -13.30 -29.97 2.87
CA ASN A 122 -12.82 -29.57 4.18
C ASN A 122 -12.04 -28.26 4.01
N LEU A 123 -12.74 -27.14 4.19
CA LEU A 123 -12.14 -25.80 4.38
C LEU A 123 -11.69 -25.59 5.83
N ASP A 124 -12.03 -26.51 6.74
CA ASP A 124 -11.77 -26.39 8.18
C ASP A 124 -10.28 -26.46 8.54
N GLU A 125 -9.43 -27.14 7.75
CA GLU A 125 -7.99 -27.23 8.02
C GLU A 125 -7.28 -25.86 7.97
N TRP A 126 -7.79 -24.91 7.19
CA TRP A 126 -7.21 -23.57 7.06
C TRP A 126 -7.72 -22.57 8.10
N ALA A 127 -8.84 -22.88 8.75
CA ALA A 127 -9.49 -22.01 9.72
C ALA A 127 -9.05 -22.30 11.17
N GLU A 128 -8.20 -23.30 11.38
CA GLU A 128 -7.76 -23.70 12.72
C GLU A 128 -6.68 -22.76 13.25
N VAL A 129 -7.13 -21.62 13.76
CA VAL A 129 -6.30 -20.66 14.49
C VAL A 129 -5.86 -21.30 15.80
N LYS A 130 -4.64 -21.86 15.82
CA LYS A 130 -4.01 -22.50 17.00
C LYS A 130 -4.08 -21.68 18.28
N ASP A 131 -4.05 -20.35 18.19
CA ASP A 131 -4.14 -19.45 19.33
C ASP A 131 -5.05 -18.24 19.03
N ARG A 132 -6.36 -18.45 19.28
CA ARG A 132 -7.41 -17.44 19.03
C ARG A 132 -7.18 -16.16 19.86
N ALA A 133 -6.57 -16.27 21.04
CA ALA A 133 -6.35 -15.12 21.92
C ALA A 133 -5.22 -14.24 21.38
N PHE A 134 -4.08 -14.84 21.04
CA PHE A 134 -2.96 -14.12 20.42
C PHE A 134 -3.38 -13.46 19.09
N PHE A 135 -4.13 -14.18 18.25
CA PHE A 135 -4.61 -13.65 16.98
C PHE A 135 -5.54 -12.44 17.15
N LYS A 136 -6.50 -12.52 18.09
CA LYS A 136 -7.40 -11.39 18.41
C LYS A 136 -6.63 -10.18 18.90
N TRP A 137 -5.71 -10.36 19.85
CA TRP A 137 -4.90 -9.26 20.37
C TRP A 137 -3.96 -8.67 19.31
N GLY A 138 -3.41 -9.50 18.42
CA GLY A 138 -2.62 -9.04 17.29
C GLY A 138 -3.43 -8.17 16.31
N ILE A 139 -4.65 -8.58 15.96
CA ILE A 139 -5.56 -7.77 15.13
C ILE A 139 -5.91 -6.45 15.82
N VAL A 140 -6.20 -6.48 17.13
CA VAL A 140 -6.52 -5.28 17.91
C VAL A 140 -5.34 -4.31 17.92
N LEU A 141 -4.12 -4.81 18.15
CA LEU A 141 -2.91 -3.98 18.12
C LEU A 141 -2.68 -3.39 16.73
N PHE A 142 -2.79 -4.21 15.68
CA PHE A 142 -2.60 -3.79 14.30
C PHE A 142 -3.58 -2.70 13.87
N LEU A 143 -4.88 -2.94 14.07
CA LEU A 143 -5.92 -1.96 13.76
C LEU A 143 -5.78 -0.70 14.63
N GLY A 144 -5.39 -0.86 15.89
CA GLY A 144 -5.08 0.24 16.79
C GLY A 144 -4.00 1.14 16.21
N VAL A 145 -2.84 0.57 15.83
CA VAL A 145 -1.73 1.32 15.23
C VAL A 145 -2.17 2.04 13.95
N VAL A 146 -2.91 1.37 13.06
CA VAL A 146 -3.43 1.98 11.83
C VAL A 146 -4.35 3.17 12.13
N VAL A 147 -5.26 3.04 13.11
CA VAL A 147 -6.18 4.12 13.51
C VAL A 147 -5.43 5.28 14.16
N PHE A 148 -4.48 5.01 15.05
CA PHE A 148 -3.66 6.06 15.66
C PHE A 148 -2.82 6.79 14.61
N LEU A 149 -2.25 6.08 13.63
CA LEU A 149 -1.55 6.68 12.49
C LEU A 149 -2.49 7.56 11.65
N ALA A 150 -3.72 7.10 11.41
CA ALA A 150 -4.70 7.91 10.70
C ALA A 150 -5.03 9.20 11.44
N LEU A 151 -5.11 9.15 12.77
CA LEU A 151 -5.47 10.27 13.64
C LEU A 151 -4.27 11.10 14.14
N HIS A 152 -3.04 10.80 13.71
CA HIS A 152 -1.83 11.44 14.25
C HIS A 152 -1.92 12.98 14.22
N TYR A 153 -2.38 13.58 13.12
CA TYR A 153 -2.51 15.04 12.98
C TYR A 153 -3.48 15.64 14.00
N ARG A 154 -4.62 14.99 14.24
CA ARG A 154 -5.59 15.44 15.24
C ARG A 154 -5.04 15.34 16.66
N LEU A 155 -4.28 14.29 16.92
CA LEU A 155 -3.61 14.08 18.20
C LEU A 155 -2.48 15.12 18.40
N GLU A 156 -1.71 15.44 17.36
CA GLU A 156 -0.66 16.47 17.40
C GLU A 156 -1.26 17.84 17.74
N LEU A 157 -2.39 18.19 17.12
CA LEU A 157 -3.13 19.42 17.44
C LEU A 157 -3.67 19.43 18.88
N LEU A 158 -4.17 18.29 19.36
CA LEU A 158 -4.73 18.18 20.71
C LEU A 158 -3.67 18.27 21.81
N PHE A 159 -2.48 17.73 21.56
CA PHE A 159 -1.35 17.74 22.51
C PHE A 159 -0.37 18.90 22.30
N GLY A 160 -0.56 19.73 21.26
CA GLY A 160 0.32 20.86 20.95
C GLY A 160 1.74 20.45 20.53
N LEU A 161 1.86 19.31 19.86
CA LEU A 161 3.15 18.73 19.43
C LEU A 161 3.60 19.30 18.08
N GLU A 162 4.91 19.21 17.79
CA GLU A 162 5.45 19.47 16.46
C GLU A 162 4.91 18.46 15.44
N ARG A 163 4.67 18.93 14.20
CA ARG A 163 4.14 18.11 13.11
C ARG A 163 5.01 16.88 12.87
N ASP A 164 4.36 15.76 12.55
CA ASP A 164 4.96 14.46 12.21
C ASP A 164 5.63 13.70 13.38
N THR A 165 5.67 14.29 14.59
CA THR A 165 6.25 13.64 15.78
C THR A 165 5.45 12.41 16.19
N LEU A 166 4.11 12.48 16.16
CA LEU A 166 3.28 11.35 16.55
C LEU A 166 3.33 10.23 15.52
N LEU A 167 3.54 10.55 14.23
CA LEU A 167 3.67 9.53 13.19
C LEU A 167 4.82 8.54 13.51
N VAL A 168 5.97 9.07 13.91
CA VAL A 168 7.12 8.25 14.33
C VAL A 168 6.87 7.59 15.68
N ALA A 169 6.35 8.32 16.66
CA ALA A 169 6.12 7.80 18.01
C ALA A 169 5.14 6.63 18.05
N ILE A 170 4.02 6.72 17.30
CA ILE A 170 3.00 5.66 17.21
C ILE A 170 3.59 4.40 16.58
N SER A 171 4.39 4.55 15.51
CA SER A 171 5.03 3.43 14.82
C SER A 171 6.02 2.69 15.72
N ILE A 172 6.89 3.43 16.43
CA ILE A 172 7.88 2.85 17.35
C ILE A 172 7.19 2.23 18.57
N THR A 173 6.16 2.89 19.12
CA THR A 173 5.42 2.38 20.28
C THR A 173 4.66 1.11 19.92
N GLY A 174 4.00 1.07 18.76
CA GLY A 174 3.31 -0.12 18.25
C GLY A 174 4.28 -1.30 18.07
N ALA A 175 5.44 -1.05 17.47
CA ALA A 175 6.51 -2.05 17.36
C ALA A 175 7.01 -2.51 18.73
N GLY A 176 7.22 -1.58 19.66
CA GLY A 176 7.66 -1.86 21.03
C GLY A 176 6.68 -2.74 21.80
N ILE A 177 5.37 -2.46 21.73
CA ILE A 177 4.31 -3.27 22.34
C ILE A 177 4.30 -4.67 21.71
N ALA A 178 4.39 -4.75 20.38
CA ALA A 178 4.43 -6.04 19.67
C ALA A 178 5.64 -6.89 20.09
N MET A 179 6.82 -6.28 20.20
CA MET A 179 8.06 -6.95 20.61
C MET A 179 8.02 -7.35 22.09
N PHE A 180 7.41 -6.53 22.96
CA PHE A 180 7.25 -6.85 24.38
C PHE A 180 6.36 -8.07 24.60
N TRP A 181 5.35 -8.29 23.75
CA TRP A 181 4.42 -9.42 23.89
C TRP A 181 5.12 -10.78 23.72
N LYS A 182 6.14 -10.87 22.87
CA LYS A 182 6.96 -12.08 22.69
C LYS A 182 8.44 -11.72 22.69
N ARG A 183 8.93 -11.32 23.87
CA ARG A 183 10.35 -10.99 24.10
C ARG A 183 11.31 -12.06 23.57
N ASP A 184 10.96 -13.34 23.72
CA ASP A 184 11.80 -14.46 23.30
C ASP A 184 11.93 -14.62 21.78
N LYS A 185 11.09 -13.94 20.99
CA LYS A 185 11.12 -13.94 19.52
C LYS A 185 11.34 -12.56 18.90
N ALA A 186 11.65 -11.56 19.73
CA ALA A 186 11.82 -10.18 19.29
C ALA A 186 12.93 -10.04 18.24
N GLU A 187 14.04 -10.75 18.42
CA GLU A 187 15.13 -10.81 17.45
C GLU A 187 14.67 -11.48 16.14
N GLU A 188 14.02 -12.64 16.22
CA GLU A 188 13.47 -13.34 15.04
C GLU A 188 12.48 -12.46 14.25
N TYR A 189 11.62 -11.69 14.93
CA TYR A 189 10.68 -10.78 14.29
C TYR A 189 11.36 -9.59 13.60
N LEU A 190 12.44 -9.05 14.17
CA LEU A 190 13.24 -8.00 13.50
C LEU A 190 13.98 -8.56 12.29
N GLU A 191 14.57 -9.75 12.42
CA GLU A 191 15.37 -10.35 11.36
C GLU A 191 14.54 -10.80 10.16
N ARG A 192 13.35 -11.39 10.41
CA ARG A 192 12.47 -11.90 9.36
C ARG A 192 11.38 -10.94 8.92
N GLY A 193 10.94 -10.04 9.80
CA GLY A 193 9.84 -9.12 9.52
C GLY A 193 10.26 -7.88 8.72
N VAL A 194 11.55 -7.52 8.75
CA VAL A 194 12.07 -6.36 8.02
C VAL A 194 12.84 -6.83 6.79
N SER A 195 12.39 -6.39 5.61
CA SER A 195 13.18 -6.57 4.39
C SER A 195 14.42 -5.66 4.44
N ARG A 196 15.55 -6.24 4.86
CA ARG A 196 16.85 -5.54 4.93
C ARG A 196 17.24 -4.93 3.57
N GLY A 197 16.93 -5.63 2.48
CA GLY A 197 17.16 -5.12 1.12
C GLY A 197 16.33 -3.88 0.80
N THR A 198 15.08 -3.84 1.26
CA THR A 198 14.18 -2.70 1.06
C THR A 198 14.67 -1.44 1.78
N LEU A 199 15.14 -1.56 3.03
CA LEU A 199 15.72 -0.43 3.77
C LEU A 199 16.98 0.12 3.10
N VAL A 200 17.90 -0.76 2.70
CA VAL A 200 19.13 -0.38 1.99
C VAL A 200 18.80 0.27 0.65
N PHE A 201 17.83 -0.28 -0.09
CA PHE A 201 17.33 0.33 -1.32
C PHE A 201 16.82 1.75 -1.09
N PHE A 202 16.00 2.01 -0.06
CA PHE A 202 15.52 3.35 0.24
C PHE A 202 16.64 4.31 0.67
N MET A 203 17.61 3.83 1.45
CA MET A 203 18.79 4.64 1.79
C MET A 203 19.51 5.12 0.54
N PHE A 204 19.74 4.24 -0.43
CA PHE A 204 20.37 4.60 -1.70
C PHE A 204 19.46 5.47 -2.58
N LEU A 205 18.18 5.13 -2.72
CA LEU A 205 17.21 5.90 -3.50
C LEU A 205 17.11 7.34 -2.98
N PHE A 206 17.02 7.53 -1.66
CA PHE A 206 16.93 8.85 -1.04
C PHE A 206 18.26 9.61 -1.09
N SER A 207 19.40 8.91 -1.00
CA SER A 207 20.72 9.49 -1.23
C SER A 207 20.86 10.02 -2.67
N VAL A 208 20.42 9.25 -3.67
CA VAL A 208 20.41 9.68 -5.08
C VAL A 208 19.45 10.86 -5.28
N ALA A 209 18.23 10.79 -4.76
CA ALA A 209 17.28 11.90 -4.85
C ALA A 209 17.81 13.18 -4.19
N GLY A 210 18.46 13.05 -3.02
CA GLY A 210 19.10 14.16 -2.32
C GLY A 210 20.27 14.76 -3.07
N SER A 211 21.16 13.93 -3.64
CA SER A 211 22.29 14.41 -4.45
C SER A 211 21.85 15.09 -5.74
N LEU A 212 20.79 14.60 -6.39
CA LEU A 212 20.21 15.22 -7.58
C LEU A 212 19.59 16.59 -7.28
N ALA A 213 18.92 16.71 -6.13
CA ALA A 213 18.39 17.99 -5.65
C ALA A 213 19.50 18.98 -5.31
N TYR A 214 20.56 18.52 -4.61
CA TYR A 214 21.70 19.37 -4.22
C TYR A 214 22.52 19.86 -5.42
N THR A 215 22.73 19.01 -6.42
CA THR A 215 23.49 19.36 -7.64
C THR A 215 22.71 20.26 -8.61
N GLY A 216 21.43 20.54 -8.34
CA GLY A 216 20.59 21.41 -9.17
C GLY A 216 20.18 20.80 -10.52
N VAL A 217 20.45 19.51 -10.75
CA VAL A 217 20.07 18.81 -11.99
C VAL A 217 18.55 18.82 -12.16
N THR A 218 17.80 18.66 -11.06
CA THR A 218 16.33 18.76 -11.06
C THR A 218 15.84 20.09 -11.62
N GLY A 219 16.52 21.20 -11.30
CA GLY A 219 16.19 22.53 -11.80
C GLY A 219 16.46 22.69 -13.30
N LYS A 220 17.55 22.11 -13.81
CA LYS A 220 17.84 22.12 -15.25
C LYS A 220 16.82 21.32 -16.06
N ILE A 221 16.43 20.15 -15.55
CA ILE A 221 15.41 19.30 -16.19
C ILE A 221 14.06 20.01 -16.17
N ALA A 222 13.68 20.63 -15.05
CA ALA A 222 12.46 21.43 -14.96
C ALA A 222 12.47 22.59 -15.96
N GLY A 223 13.58 23.31 -16.11
CA GLY A 223 13.74 24.38 -17.09
C GLY A 223 13.51 23.90 -18.53
N VAL A 224 14.13 22.78 -18.92
CA VAL A 224 13.94 22.16 -20.24
C VAL A 224 12.49 21.74 -20.46
N ALA A 225 11.86 21.11 -19.45
CA ALA A 225 10.46 20.71 -19.53
C ALA A 225 9.52 21.91 -19.70
N THR A 226 9.73 23.00 -18.94
CA THR A 226 8.93 24.22 -19.08
C THR A 226 9.09 24.88 -20.44
N GLY A 227 10.32 24.90 -20.99
CA GLY A 227 10.59 25.40 -22.34
C GLY A 227 9.89 24.60 -23.45
N LEU A 228 9.71 23.29 -23.26
CA LEU A 228 8.96 22.44 -24.19
C LEU A 228 7.44 22.62 -24.06
N THR A 229 6.92 22.87 -22.84
CA THR A 229 5.49 23.12 -22.60
C THR A 229 5.03 24.55 -22.90
N ALA A 230 5.96 25.51 -23.01
CA ALA A 230 5.68 26.92 -23.34
C ALA A 230 5.41 27.17 -24.84
N SER A 231 4.99 26.14 -25.58
CA SER A 231 4.38 26.29 -26.90
C SER A 231 3.01 27.01 -26.77
N PRO A 232 2.63 27.92 -27.69
CA PRO A 232 1.65 29.00 -27.43
C PRO A 232 0.20 28.58 -27.10
N VAL A 233 -0.13 27.30 -27.10
CA VAL A 233 -1.52 26.80 -27.02
C VAL A 233 -2.02 26.64 -25.57
N LEU A 234 -1.15 26.51 -24.57
CA LEU A 234 -1.54 26.22 -23.17
C LEU A 234 -1.51 27.42 -22.21
N LEU A 235 -1.00 28.58 -22.63
CA LEU A 235 -0.96 29.79 -21.80
C LEU A 235 -2.37 30.32 -21.46
N HIS A 236 -3.38 30.04 -22.29
CA HIS A 236 -4.74 30.52 -22.02
C HIS A 236 -5.45 29.78 -20.88
N TYR A 237 -5.02 28.56 -20.52
CA TYR A 237 -5.67 27.75 -19.48
C TYR A 237 -5.08 28.01 -18.08
N ASN A 238 -3.77 28.30 -18.00
CA ASN A 238 -3.08 28.52 -16.71
C ASN A 238 -3.42 29.86 -16.03
N TYR A 239 -3.79 30.89 -16.79
CA TYR A 239 -4.22 32.17 -16.19
C TYR A 239 -5.59 32.11 -15.51
N SER A 240 -6.46 31.15 -15.87
CA SER A 240 -7.80 31.02 -15.29
C SER A 240 -7.80 30.31 -13.92
N LEU A 241 -6.90 29.34 -13.70
CA LEU A 241 -6.78 28.64 -12.41
C LEU A 241 -5.77 29.27 -11.43
N GLY A 242 -4.74 29.96 -11.94
CA GLY A 242 -3.70 30.59 -11.09
C GLY A 242 -4.17 31.83 -10.30
N GLY A 243 -5.32 32.41 -10.65
CA GLY A 243 -5.87 33.61 -9.98
C GLY A 243 -6.47 33.36 -8.59
N CYS A 244 -6.95 32.15 -8.30
CA CYS A 244 -7.62 31.85 -7.02
C CYS A 244 -6.67 31.48 -5.88
N LEU A 245 -5.43 31.04 -6.16
CA LEU A 245 -4.50 30.54 -5.13
C LEU A 245 -3.55 31.60 -4.57
N ARG A 246 -3.58 32.84 -5.09
CA ARG A 246 -2.59 33.89 -4.75
C ARG A 246 -3.06 34.94 -3.72
N LEU A 247 -4.25 34.79 -3.12
CA LEU A 247 -4.80 35.78 -2.19
C LEU A 247 -4.86 35.35 -0.70
N SER A 248 -4.26 34.22 -0.31
CA SER A 248 -4.30 33.76 1.10
C SER A 248 -2.91 33.49 1.71
N GLY A 249 -1.93 34.34 1.41
CA GLY A 249 -0.56 34.18 1.91
C GLY A 249 0.23 35.50 2.03
N ALA A 250 -0.43 36.59 2.38
CA ALA A 250 0.22 37.83 2.78
C ALA A 250 -0.33 38.24 4.16
N GLY A 251 0.46 37.97 5.19
CA GLY A 251 0.18 38.22 6.60
C GLY A 251 1.26 37.54 7.43
#